data_AF-A0AAW3T3Q5-F1
#
_entry.id   AF-A0AAW3T3Q5-F1
#
_cell.length_a   1.000
_cell.length_b   1.000
_cell.length_c   1.000
_cell.angle_alpha   90.00
_cell.angle_beta   90.00
_cell.angle_gamma   90.00
#
_symmetry.space_group_name_H-M   'P 1'
#
loop_
_entity.id
_entity.type
_entity.pdbx_description
1 polymer ?
#
loop_
_entity_poly.entity_id
_entity_poly.type
_entity_poly.pdbx_seq_one_letter_code
_entity_poly.pdbx_strand_id
1 'polypeptide(L)' 'MPRTRRLHRLVLATSGLAVLVGIGLLISPWDGLVVVLGWTLIIGAVIAAALTLYLVRTPSS' A
#
# COMPACT_ATOMS: atom_id res chain seq x y z
N MET A 1 -3.83 25.10 4.98
CA MET A 1 -2.87 24.01 4.64
C MET A 1 -3.56 22.85 3.89
N PRO A 2 -3.76 22.91 2.56
CA PRO A 2 -4.46 21.86 1.81
C PRO A 2 -3.56 20.73 1.26
N ARG A 3 -2.23 20.88 1.26
CA ARG A 3 -1.28 19.93 0.64
C ARG A 3 -1.24 18.55 1.34
N THR A 4 -1.33 18.51 2.67
CA THR A 4 -1.21 17.26 3.45
C THR A 4 -2.38 16.30 3.18
N ARG A 5 -3.62 16.78 3.11
CA ARG A 5 -4.79 15.93 2.78
C ARG A 5 -4.70 15.31 1.39
N ARG A 6 -4.06 15.98 0.43
CA ARG A 6 -3.87 15.47 -0.94
C ARG A 6 -2.82 14.35 -0.98
N LEU A 7 -1.75 14.50 -0.21
CA LEU A 7 -0.70 13.48 -0.08
C LEU A 7 -1.23 12.19 0.55
N HIS A 8 -2.01 12.27 1.63
CA HIS A 8 -2.60 11.06 2.25
C HIS A 8 -3.50 10.27 1.30
N ARG A 9 -4.32 10.96 0.48
CA ARG A 9 -5.14 10.29 -0.53
C ARG A 9 -4.31 9.63 -1.63
N LEU A 10 -3.23 10.28 -2.06
CA LEU A 10 -2.31 9.69 -3.04
C LEU A 10 -1.67 8.42 -2.48
N VAL A 11 -1.18 8.45 -1.24
CA VAL A 11 -0.55 7.28 -0.60
C VAL A 11 -1.55 6.13 -0.43
N LEU A 12 -2.80 6.41 -0.06
CA LEU A 12 -3.83 5.37 0.03
C LEU A 12 -4.18 4.78 -1.35
N ALA A 13 -4.30 5.63 -2.38
CA ALA A 13 -4.58 5.16 -3.74
C ALA A 13 -3.44 4.30 -4.29
N THR A 14 -2.18 4.71 -4.11
CA THR A 14 -1.02 3.93 -4.55
C THR A 14 -0.88 2.63 -3.74
N SER A 15 -1.20 2.65 -2.45
CA SER A 15 -1.23 1.43 -1.62
C SER A 15 -2.29 0.44 -2.13
N GLY A 16 -3.50 0.92 -2.44
CA GLY A 16 -4.55 0.07 -3.02
C GLY A 16 -4.13 -0.55 -4.35
N LEU A 17 -3.52 0.24 -5.25
CA LEU A 17 -2.98 -0.26 -6.51
C LEU A 17 -1.87 -1.30 -6.31
N ALA A 18 -0.96 -1.08 -5.36
CA ALA A 18 0.11 -2.03 -5.05
C ALA A 18 -0.43 -3.38 -4.55
N VAL A 19 -1.51 -3.38 -3.75
CA VAL A 19 -2.19 -4.61 -3.35
C VAL A 19 -2.78 -5.34 -4.55
N LEU A 20 -3.47 -4.64 -5.45
CA LEU A 20 -4.05 -5.25 -6.65
C LEU A 20 -2.97 -5.86 -7.56
N VAL A 21 -1.85 -5.16 -7.74
CA VAL A 21 -0.70 -5.68 -8.49
C VAL A 21 -0.13 -6.93 -7.81
N GLY A 22 0.07 -6.89 -6.49
CA GLY A 22 0.55 -8.05 -5.74
C GLY A 22 -0.38 -9.25 -5.83
N ILE A 23 -1.69 -9.06 -5.75
CA ILE A 23 -2.69 -10.13 -5.96
C ILE A 23 -2.60 -10.69 -7.38
N GLY A 24 -2.48 -9.82 -8.39
CA GLY A 24 -2.29 -10.25 -9.78
C GLY A 24 -1.03 -11.13 -9.95
N LEU A 25 0.07 -10.76 -9.29
CA LEU A 25 1.31 -11.55 -9.28
C LEU A 25 1.12 -12.91 -8.59
N LEU A 26 0.31 -12.99 -7.53
CA LEU A 26 0.05 -14.26 -6.84
C LEU A 26 -0.84 -15.22 -7.65
N ILE A 27 -1.72 -14.70 -8.50
CA ILE A 27 -2.58 -15.51 -9.37
C ILE A 27 -1.81 -16.01 -10.59
N SER A 28 -0.80 -15.25 -11.03
CA SER A 28 -0.04 -15.57 -12.23
C SER A 28 0.87 -16.80 -12.03
N PRO A 29 1.04 -17.66 -13.06
CA PRO A 29 1.64 -18.99 -12.91
C PRO A 29 3.18 -18.99 -12.83
N TRP A 30 3.79 -17.89 -12.41
CA TRP A 30 5.24 -17.74 -12.39
C TRP A 30 5.86 -18.40 -11.16
N ASP A 31 7.18 -18.55 -11.20
CA ASP A 31 8.00 -19.17 -10.17
C ASP A 31 7.84 -18.55 -8.77
N GLY A 32 8.27 -19.30 -7.76
CA GLY A 32 8.14 -18.92 -6.35
C GLY A 32 8.74 -17.56 -5.98
N LEU A 33 9.72 -17.06 -6.73
CA LEU A 33 10.28 -15.71 -6.51
C LEU A 33 9.27 -14.61 -6.82
N VAL A 34 8.43 -14.77 -7.84
CA VAL A 34 7.37 -13.82 -8.19
C VAL A 34 6.27 -13.82 -7.12
N VAL A 35 5.98 -15.00 -6.54
CA VAL A 35 5.07 -15.14 -5.41
C VAL A 35 5.58 -14.37 -4.18
N VAL A 36 6.88 -14.47 -3.87
CA VAL A 36 7.50 -13.71 -2.78
C VAL A 36 7.43 -12.20 -3.04
N LEU A 37 7.67 -11.76 -4.27
CA LEU A 37 7.53 -10.35 -4.64
C LEU A 37 6.09 -9.85 -4.50
N GLY A 38 5.10 -10.64 -4.90
CA GLY A 38 3.68 -10.32 -4.74
C GLY A 38 3.31 -10.12 -3.27
N TRP A 39 3.73 -11.05 -2.39
CA TRP A 39 3.52 -10.92 -0.94
C TRP A 39 4.22 -9.69 -0.37
N THR A 40 5.47 -9.43 -0.76
CA THR A 40 6.24 -8.27 -0.29
C THR A 40 5.53 -6.96 -0.65
N LEU A 41 5.01 -6.86 -1.88
CA LEU A 41 4.21 -5.72 -2.35
C LEU A 41 2.94 -5.52 -1.50
N ILE A 42 2.19 -6.59 -1.25
CA ILE A 42 0.96 -6.53 -0.45
C ILE A 42 1.28 -6.08 0.98
N ILE A 43 2.26 -6.70 1.63
CA ILE A 43 2.64 -6.38 3.01
C ILE A 43 3.09 -4.92 3.12
N GLY A 44 3.97 -4.48 2.21
CA GLY A 44 4.43 -3.09 2.17
C GLY A 44 3.29 -2.10 2.00
N ALA A 45 2.34 -2.40 1.10
CA ALA A 45 1.17 -1.56 0.87
C ALA A 45 0.23 -1.50 2.08
N VAL A 46 0.01 -2.62 2.77
CA VAL A 46 -0.79 -2.67 4.00
C VAL A 46 -0.14 -1.85 5.11
N ILE A 47 1.18 -1.96 5.30
CA ILE A 47 1.92 -1.16 6.28
C ILE A 47 1.81 0.33 5.94
N ALA A 48 2.04 0.71 4.68
CA ALA A 48 1.92 2.10 4.24
C ALA A 48 0.52 2.66 4.45
N ALA A 49 -0.52 1.90 4.13
CA ALA A 49 -1.91 2.30 4.37
C ALA A 49 -2.19 2.45 5.88
N ALA A 50 -1.75 1.50 6.70
CA ALA A 50 -1.93 1.55 8.15
C ALA A 50 -1.23 2.76 8.77
N LEU A 51 0.02 3.04 8.40
CA LEU A 51 0.76 4.22 8.84
C LEU A 51 0.08 5.51 8.39
N THR A 52 -0.39 5.57 7.14
CA THR A 52 -1.12 6.72 6.61
C THR A 52 -2.39 6.98 7.40
N LEU A 53 -3.15 5.94 7.74
CA LEU A 53 -4.36 6.05 8.56
C LEU A 53 -4.04 6.44 10.00
N TYR A 54 -2.97 5.91 10.58
CA TYR A 54 -2.51 6.26 11.92
C TYR A 54 -2.17 7.75 12.00
N LEU A 55 -1.35 8.25 11.06
CA LEU A 55 -0.94 9.66 11.00
C LEU A 55 -2.11 10.61 10.76
N VAL A 56 -3.14 10.18 10.02
CA VAL A 56 -4.38 10.96 9.86
C VAL A 56 -5.19 11.00 11.16
N ARG A 57 -5.18 9.93 11.96
CA ARG A 57 -5.95 9.82 13.20
C ARG A 57 -5.30 10.49 14.39
N THR A 58 -3.97 10.57 14.45
CA THR A 58 -3.28 11.29 15.52
C THR A 58 -3.34 12.80 15.28
N PRO A 59 -4.06 13.58 16.11
CA PRO A 59 -3.92 15.04 16.08
C PRO A 59 -2.50 15.39 16.51
N SER A 60 -1.72 16.00 15.60
CA SER A 60 -0.43 16.58 15.96
C SER A 60 -0.69 17.69 16.99
N SER A 61 -0.24 17.49 18.24
CA SER A 61 -0.22 18.54 19.26
C SER A 61 0.75 19.66 18.89
#